data_AF-A0A231PL87-F1
#
_entry.id   AF-A0A231PL87-F1
#
_cell.length_a   1.000
_cell.length_b   1.000
_cell.length_c   1.000
_cell.angle_alpha   90.00
_cell.angle_beta   90.00
_cell.angle_gamma   90.00
#
_symmetry.space_group_name_H-M   'P 1'
#
loop_
_entity.id
_entity.type
_entity.pdbx_description
1 polymer ?
#
loop_
_entity_poly.entity_id
_entity_poly.type
_entity_poly.pdbx_seq_one_letter_code
_entity_poly.pdbx_strand_id
1 'polypeptide(L)' 'MDDVVYMVRGGTREACQRELDRLCELLGARPTMRPTDGTGRGWVARAVPVPAAAVEPAEQ' A
#
# COMPACT_ATOMS: atom_id res chain seq x y z
N MET A 1 -14.67 -13.93 1.09
CA MET A 1 -14.03 -12.80 0.40
C MET A 1 -12.75 -12.54 1.18
N ASP A 2 -11.59 -12.72 0.54
CA ASP A 2 -10.30 -12.50 1.20
C ASP A 2 -10.01 -10.99 1.22
N ASP A 3 -9.68 -10.44 2.39
CA ASP A 3 -9.38 -9.01 2.56
C ASP A 3 -7.85 -8.84 2.49
N VAL A 4 -7.33 -8.53 1.30
CA VAL A 4 -5.89 -8.43 1.06
C VAL A 4 -5.39 -7.07 1.54
N VAL A 5 -4.43 -7.09 2.47
CA VAL A 5 -3.76 -5.88 2.98
C VAL A 5 -2.24 -6.01 2.83
N TYR A 6 -1.63 -5.06 2.15
CA TYR A 6 -0.18 -4.93 2.05
C TYR A 6 0.36 -4.12 3.22
N MET A 7 1.37 -4.66 3.92
CA MET A 7 2.06 -3.97 5.02
C MET A 7 3.51 -3.69 4.67
N VAL A 8 3.93 -2.45 4.85
CA VAL A 8 5.29 -1.98 4.61
C VAL A 8 5.93 -1.58 5.92
N ARG A 9 7.20 -2.00 6.13
CA ARG A 9 7.99 -1.68 7.32
C ARG A 9 9.30 -0.99 6.92
N GLY A 10 9.64 0.08 7.64
CA GLY A 10 10.88 0.82 7.44
C GLY A 10 11.56 1.23 8.75
N GLY A 11 12.89 1.35 8.72
CA GLY A 11 13.66 1.84 9.87
C GLY A 11 13.45 3.34 10.16
N THR A 12 13.06 4.11 9.14
CA THR A 12 12.71 5.53 9.24
C THR A 12 11.38 5.81 8.56
N ARG A 13 10.80 6.98 8.85
CA ARG A 13 9.55 7.43 8.23
C ARG A 13 9.68 7.52 6.72
N GLU A 14 10.76 8.14 6.22
CA GLU A 14 10.96 8.28 4.77
C GLU A 14 11.17 6.94 4.07
N ALA A 15 11.92 6.01 4.68
CA ALA A 15 12.15 4.69 4.10
C ALA A 15 10.82 3.90 3.98
N CYS A 16 9.97 3.97 5.01
CA CYS A 16 8.64 3.36 4.98
C CYS A 16 7.73 4.02 3.94
N GLN A 17 7.74 5.35 3.84
CA GLN A 17 6.95 6.08 2.85
C GLN A 17 7.36 5.74 1.42
N ARG A 18 8.67 5.68 1.14
CA ARG A 18 9.19 5.36 -0.19
C ARG A 18 8.79 3.97 -0.66
N GLU A 19 8.87 2.98 0.23
CA GLU A 19 8.50 1.61 -0.11
C GLU A 19 6.97 1.45 -0.23
N LEU A 20 6.19 2.20 0.56
CA LEU A 20 4.74 2.28 0.41
C LEU A 20 4.35 2.83 -0.97
N ASP A 21 4.99 3.92 -1.39
CA ASP A 21 4.74 4.56 -2.68
C ASP A 21 5.06 3.61 -3.83
N ARG A 22 6.26 3.00 -3.80
CA ARG A 22 6.69 1.99 -4.76
C ARG A 22 5.71 0.80 -4.85
N LEU A 23 5.23 0.32 -3.70
CA LEU A 23 4.24 -0.77 -3.66
C LEU A 23 2.92 -0.35 -4.31
N CYS A 24 2.47 0.88 -4.05
CA CYS A 24 1.25 1.42 -4.64
C CYS A 24 1.38 1.55 -6.16
N GLU A 25 2.52 2.03 -6.67
CA GLU A 25 2.81 2.12 -8.10
C GLU A 25 2.86 0.74 -8.77
N LEU A 26 3.54 -0.23 -8.16
CA LEU A 26 3.73 -1.56 -8.76
C LEU A 26 2.45 -2.41 -8.77
N LEU A 27 1.64 -2.30 -7.71
CA LEU A 27 0.47 -3.16 -7.52
C LEU A 27 -0.85 -2.45 -7.81
N GLY A 28 -0.82 -1.18 -8.23
CA GLY A 28 -2.02 -0.36 -8.34
C GLY A 28 -2.77 -0.25 -7.01
N ALA A 29 -2.06 -0.34 -5.89
CA ALA A 29 -2.63 -0.30 -4.56
C ALA A 29 -2.85 1.14 -4.09
N ARG A 30 -3.72 1.32 -3.10
CA ARG A 30 -3.95 2.61 -2.44
C ARG A 30 -3.52 2.56 -0.98
N PRO A 31 -2.78 3.56 -0.49
CA PRO A 31 -2.39 3.62 0.90
C PRO A 31 -3.62 3.89 1.78
N THR A 32 -3.88 2.99 2.72
CA THR A 32 -4.94 3.14 3.73
C THR A 32 -4.40 3.68 5.04
N MET A 33 -3.10 3.51 5.28
CA MET A 33 -2.44 3.94 6.50
C MET A 33 -1.06 4.50 6.17
N ARG A 34 -0.85 5.78 6.48
CA ARG A 34 0.46 6.43 6.36
C ARG A 34 1.45 5.85 7.38
N PRO A 35 2.78 5.98 7.13
CA PRO A 35 3.79 5.54 8.08
C PRO A 35 3.55 6.08 9.49
N THR A 36 3.47 5.17 10.45
CA THR A 36 3.40 5.49 11.89
C THR A 36 4.32 4.56 12.68
N ASP A 37 4.88 5.07 13.77
CA ASP A 37 5.74 4.35 14.71
C ASP A 37 4.98 3.73 15.89
N GLY A 38 3.65 3.87 15.95
CA GLY A 38 2.82 3.43 17.08
C GLY A 38 2.77 1.92 17.34
N THR A 39 3.42 1.10 16.51
CA THR A 39 3.42 -0.37 16.60
C THR A 39 4.75 -0.98 17.06
N GLY A 40 5.77 -0.19 17.43
CA GLY A 40 7.02 -0.69 18.00
C GLY A 40 8.29 -0.03 17.44
N ARG A 41 9.41 -0.77 17.38
CA ARG A 41 10.67 -0.27 16.78
C ARG A 41 10.59 -0.25 15.26
N GLY A 42 10.03 0.82 14.71
CA GLY A 42 10.03 1.07 13.27
C GLY A 42 8.72 1.67 12.79
N TRP A 43 8.73 2.07 11.53
CA TRP A 43 7.61 2.71 10.87
C TRP A 43 6.82 1.67 10.08
N VAL A 44 5.50 1.66 10.25
CA VAL A 44 4.58 0.79 9.55
C VAL A 44 3.60 1.60 8.74
N ALA A 45 3.38 1.18 7.49
CA ALA A 45 2.34 1.70 6.61
C ALA A 45 1.53 0.53 6.02
N ARG A 46 0.31 0.85 5.55
CA ARG A 46 -0.57 -0.14 4.93
C ARG A 46 -1.18 0.38 3.64
N ALA A 47 -1.39 -0.53 2.70
CA ALA A 47 -2.11 -0.30 1.46
C ALA A 47 -3.06 -1.47 1.18
N VAL A 48 -4.09 -1.21 0.39
CA VAL A 48 -5.02 -2.23 -0.11
C VAL A 48 -4.98 -2.22 -1.64
N PRO A 49 -5.10 -3.37 -2.31
CA PRO A 49 -5.23 -3.40 -3.76
C PRO A 49 -6.49 -2.62 -4.16
N VAL A 50 -6.38 -1.78 -5.19
CA VAL A 50 -7.58 -1.23 -5.83
C VAL A 50 -8.10 -2.32 -6.76
N PRO A 51 -9.35 -2.79 -6.60
CA PRO A 51 -9.91 -3.76 -7.53
C PRO A 51 -9.87 -3.17 -8.93
N ALA A 52 -9.33 -3.91 -9.88
CA ALA A 52 -9.19 -3.51 -11.28
C ALA A 52 -10.56 -3.33 -12.01
N ALA A 53 -11.68 -3.31 -11.28
CA ALA A 53 -13.05 -3.20 -11.81
C ALA A 53 -13.40 -1.82 -12.39
N ALA A 54 -12.42 -1.01 -12.79
CA ALA A 54 -12.62 0.22 -13.55
C ALA A 54 -11.73 0.32 -14.80
N VAL A 55 -11.15 -0.80 -15.24
CA VAL A 55 -10.80 -0.99 -16.65
C VAL A 55 -11.78 -1.99 -17.20
N GLU A 56 -12.98 -1.52 -17.54
CA GLU A 56 -13.78 -2.23 -18.53
C GLU A 56 -12.89 -2.32 -19.78
N PRO A 57 -12.58 -3.52 -20.29
CA PRO A 57 -12.04 -3.59 -21.64
C PRO A 57 -13.09 -2.95 -22.53
N ALA A 58 -12.68 -2.00 -23.37
CA ALA A 58 -13.51 -1.52 -24.46
C ALA A 58 -13.91 -2.75 -25.29
N GLU A 59 -15.11 -3.27 -25.05
CA GLU A 59 -15.75 -4.24 -25.92
C GLU A 59 -16.33 -3.48 -27.10
N GLN A 60 -16.07 -4.03 -28.29
CA GLN A 60 -16.04 -3.36 -29.58
C GLN A 60 -17.40 -3.01 -30.17
#